data_AF-A0AAN5YNN4-F1
#
_entry.id   AF-A0AAN5YNN4-F1
#
_cell.length_a   1.000
_cell.length_b   1.000
_cell.length_c   1.000
_cell.angle_alpha   90.00
_cell.angle_beta   90.00
_cell.angle_gamma   90.00
#
_symmetry.space_group_name_H-M   'P 1'
#
loop_
_entity.id
_entity.type
_entity.pdbx_description
1 polymer ?
#
loop_
_entity_poly.entity_id
_entity_poly.type
_entity_poly.pdbx_seq_one_letter_code
_entity_poly.pdbx_strand_id
1 'polypeptide(L)'
;MRLPYVSDPPPTSTPEEAEILARVKARRAPGGLLPLDRALLHSYPVADGWNSFIGAIRTKTTLPTIIKELIICRVAVLNGAWFEWEQHAPLLEEGGLSDEGMRIVRDIHANIPLQIDEKALSLAEGAVLKYTDAMTKTVTVPEEVFQELKGFFNEREIIEITTTVAAYNCVSRFLVALNVGEKNP
;
A
#
# COMPACT_ATOMS: atom_id res chain seq x y z
N MET A 1 -9.84 16.24 -1.65
CA MET A 1 -9.24 16.11 -2.97
C MET A 1 -9.04 17.50 -3.53
N ARG A 2 -7.92 17.75 -4.22
CA ARG A 2 -7.61 19.06 -4.85
C ARG A 2 -8.39 19.30 -6.16
N LEU A 3 -9.04 18.26 -6.67
CA LEU A 3 -9.99 18.30 -7.79
C LEU A 3 -11.35 17.78 -7.29
N PRO A 4 -12.47 18.15 -7.92
CA PRO A 4 -13.74 17.47 -7.69
C PRO A 4 -13.62 15.98 -8.07
N TYR A 5 -14.22 15.09 -7.28
CA TYR A 5 -14.41 13.71 -7.73
C TYR A 5 -15.36 13.67 -8.94
N VAL A 6 -15.22 12.65 -9.80
CA VAL A 6 -16.24 12.38 -10.83
C VAL A 6 -17.62 12.15 -10.17
N SER A 7 -18.69 12.39 -10.93
CA SER A 7 -20.06 12.08 -10.48
C SER A 7 -20.21 10.60 -10.14
N ASP A 8 -21.24 10.24 -9.38
CA ASP A 8 -21.60 8.85 -9.12
C ASP A 8 -23.05 8.60 -9.59
N PRO A 9 -23.27 7.84 -10.70
CA PRO A 9 -22.25 7.13 -11.47
C PRO A 9 -21.34 8.08 -12.30
N PRO A 10 -20.09 7.67 -12.55
CA PRO A 10 -19.20 8.38 -13.48
C PRO A 10 -19.73 8.31 -14.92
N PRO A 11 -19.61 9.40 -15.71
CA PRO A 11 -20.05 9.39 -17.10
C PRO A 11 -19.06 8.59 -17.96
N THR A 12 -19.59 7.92 -18.98
CA THR A 12 -18.80 7.18 -19.99
C THR A 12 -19.20 7.68 -21.37
N SER A 13 -18.22 7.89 -22.23
CA SER A 13 -18.41 8.37 -23.62
C SER A 13 -18.21 7.26 -24.65
N THR A 14 -17.51 6.18 -24.29
CA THR A 14 -17.22 5.04 -25.19
C THR A 14 -17.60 3.70 -24.57
N PRO A 15 -17.79 2.63 -25.38
CA PRO A 15 -18.00 1.28 -24.86
C PRO A 15 -16.85 0.80 -23.97
N GLU A 16 -15.61 1.14 -24.31
CA GLU A 16 -14.43 0.77 -23.53
C GLU A 16 -14.46 1.39 -22.11
N GLU A 17 -14.82 2.67 -22.00
CA GLU A 17 -15.00 3.33 -20.70
C GLU A 17 -16.12 2.68 -19.88
N ALA A 18 -17.22 2.30 -20.53
CA ALA A 18 -18.32 1.58 -19.88
C ALA A 18 -17.89 0.21 -19.34
N GLU A 19 -17.08 -0.53 -20.10
CA GLU A 19 -16.52 -1.82 -19.67
C GLU A 19 -15.55 -1.66 -18.48
N ILE A 20 -14.66 -0.66 -18.52
CA ILE A 20 -13.76 -0.35 -17.40
C ILE A 20 -14.59 0.01 -16.17
N LEU A 21 -15.60 0.89 -16.29
CA LEU A 21 -16.47 1.26 -15.18
C LEU A 21 -17.16 0.03 -14.57
N ALA A 22 -17.65 -0.88 -15.42
CA ALA A 22 -18.32 -2.10 -14.98
C ALA A 22 -17.37 -3.00 -14.18
N ARG A 23 -16.11 -3.18 -14.62
CA ARG A 23 -15.10 -3.95 -13.87
C ARG A 23 -14.81 -3.32 -12.51
N VAL A 24 -14.66 -2.00 -12.43
CA VAL A 24 -14.41 -1.29 -11.17
C VAL A 24 -15.59 -1.46 -10.20
N LYS A 25 -16.83 -1.28 -10.68
CA LYS A 25 -18.04 -1.49 -9.88
C LYS A 25 -18.18 -2.93 -9.40
N ALA A 26 -17.94 -3.91 -10.27
CA ALA A 26 -18.01 -5.33 -9.91
C ALA A 26 -17.03 -5.69 -8.78
N ARG A 27 -15.80 -5.14 -8.82
CA ARG A 27 -14.81 -5.34 -7.75
C ARG A 27 -15.23 -4.74 -6.41
N ARG A 28 -16.05 -3.68 -6.40
CA ARG A 28 -16.48 -2.98 -5.18
C ARG A 28 -17.81 -3.47 -4.62
N ALA A 29 -18.56 -4.29 -5.37
CA ALA A 29 -19.85 -4.80 -4.96
C ALA A 29 -19.77 -5.62 -3.65
N PRO A 30 -20.76 -5.52 -2.75
CA PRO A 30 -21.99 -4.71 -2.86
C PRO A 30 -21.81 -3.24 -2.44
N GLY A 31 -20.60 -2.82 -2.07
CA GLY A 31 -20.27 -1.45 -1.74
C GLY A 31 -20.26 -0.51 -2.95
N GLY A 32 -19.91 0.74 -2.70
CA GLY A 32 -19.78 1.79 -3.71
C GLY A 32 -18.34 2.05 -4.15
N LEU A 33 -18.17 2.97 -5.10
CA LEU A 33 -16.86 3.47 -5.50
C LEU A 33 -16.20 4.20 -4.32
N LEU A 34 -14.95 3.88 -4.03
CA LEU A 34 -14.16 4.61 -3.03
C LEU A 34 -13.72 5.98 -3.59
N PRO A 35 -13.31 6.93 -2.72
CA PRO A 35 -12.69 8.17 -3.15
C PRO A 35 -11.54 7.97 -4.16
N LEU A 36 -10.69 6.95 -3.96
CA LEU A 36 -9.63 6.61 -4.92
C LEU A 36 -10.18 6.16 -6.28
N ASP A 37 -11.24 5.33 -6.31
CA ASP A 37 -11.83 4.90 -7.59
C ASP A 37 -12.39 6.13 -8.34
N ARG A 38 -13.12 7.01 -7.65
CA ARG A 38 -13.67 8.25 -8.23
C ARG A 38 -12.60 9.24 -8.66
N ALA A 39 -11.44 9.25 -7.99
CA ALA A 39 -10.30 10.07 -8.41
C ALA A 39 -9.65 9.53 -9.69
N LEU A 40 -9.43 8.22 -9.79
CA LEU A 40 -8.81 7.60 -10.96
C LEU A 40 -9.72 7.64 -12.20
N LEU A 41 -11.05 7.55 -12.02
CA LEU A 41 -12.02 7.53 -13.12
C LEU A 41 -12.17 8.88 -13.86
N HIS A 42 -11.41 9.92 -13.48
CA HIS A 42 -11.13 11.04 -14.38
C HIS A 42 -10.36 10.62 -15.65
N SER A 43 -9.65 9.48 -15.60
CA SER A 43 -8.98 8.88 -16.74
C SER A 43 -9.17 7.36 -16.71
N TYR A 44 -10.09 6.86 -17.54
CA TYR A 44 -10.40 5.43 -17.63
C TYR A 44 -9.20 4.54 -17.94
N PRO A 45 -8.29 4.87 -18.89
CA PRO A 45 -7.09 4.06 -19.12
C PRO A 45 -6.16 4.00 -17.91
N VAL A 46 -6.03 5.10 -17.16
CA VAL A 46 -5.23 5.13 -15.92
C VAL A 46 -5.89 4.28 -14.85
N ALA A 47 -7.21 4.39 -14.67
CA ALA A 47 -7.96 3.58 -13.72
C ALA A 47 -7.81 2.08 -14.00
N ASP A 48 -7.89 1.65 -15.26
CA ASP A 48 -7.79 0.24 -15.64
C ASP A 48 -6.39 -0.32 -15.38
N GLY A 49 -5.34 0.37 -15.87
CA GLY A 49 -3.95 -0.02 -15.66
C GLY A 49 -3.57 -0.05 -14.17
N TRP A 50 -3.98 0.98 -13.41
CA TRP A 50 -3.79 1.05 -11.96
C TRP A 50 -4.43 -0.14 -11.25
N ASN A 51 -5.70 -0.43 -11.58
CA ASN A 51 -6.45 -1.51 -10.94
C ASN A 51 -5.90 -2.89 -11.30
N SER A 52 -5.37 -3.06 -12.51
CA SER A 52 -4.70 -4.29 -12.93
C SER A 52 -3.39 -4.50 -12.16
N PHE A 53 -2.51 -3.51 -12.15
CA PHE A 53 -1.20 -3.61 -11.50
C PHE A 53 -1.32 -3.75 -9.97
N ILE A 54 -2.03 -2.83 -9.29
CA ILE A 54 -2.22 -2.89 -7.83
C ILE A 54 -3.08 -4.09 -7.43
N GLY A 55 -4.01 -4.51 -8.31
CA GLY A 55 -4.77 -5.75 -8.13
C GLY A 55 -3.86 -6.98 -8.06
N ALA A 56 -2.92 -7.12 -9.00
CA ALA A 56 -1.96 -8.23 -9.01
C ALA A 56 -1.10 -8.25 -7.74
N ILE A 57 -0.57 -7.10 -7.30
CA ILE A 57 0.22 -6.98 -6.07
C ILE A 57 -0.57 -7.44 -4.83
N ARG A 58 -1.87 -7.10 -4.75
CA ARG A 58 -2.70 -7.45 -3.60
C ARG A 58 -3.19 -8.89 -3.60
N THR A 59 -3.48 -9.48 -4.75
CA THR A 59 -4.24 -10.74 -4.81
C THR A 59 -3.56 -11.88 -5.55
N LYS A 60 -2.42 -11.65 -6.22
CA LYS A 60 -1.73 -12.65 -7.05
C LYS A 60 -0.28 -12.91 -6.65
N THR A 61 0.21 -12.29 -5.58
CA THR A 61 1.54 -12.54 -4.99
C THR A 61 1.46 -13.65 -3.94
N THR A 62 2.63 -14.15 -3.52
CA THR A 62 2.78 -15.22 -2.52
C THR A 62 3.04 -14.72 -1.10
N LEU A 63 3.23 -13.41 -0.92
CA LEU A 63 3.51 -12.84 0.40
C LEU A 63 2.38 -13.11 1.41
N PRO A 64 2.72 -13.51 2.64
CA PRO A 64 1.75 -13.56 3.73
C PRO A 64 1.07 -12.20 3.93
N THR A 65 -0.21 -12.20 4.30
CA THR A 65 -0.99 -10.96 4.52
C THR A 65 -0.28 -9.99 5.45
N ILE A 66 0.25 -10.48 6.59
CA ILE A 66 0.97 -9.64 7.55
C ILE A 66 2.16 -8.90 6.91
N ILE A 67 2.98 -9.58 6.09
CA ILE A 67 4.14 -8.95 5.44
C ILE A 67 3.70 -7.90 4.43
N LYS A 68 2.70 -8.23 3.61
CA LYS A 68 2.18 -7.31 2.59
C LYS A 68 1.56 -6.07 3.22
N GLU A 69 0.68 -6.24 4.20
CA GLU A 69 0.01 -5.11 4.86
C GLU A 69 0.97 -4.31 5.77
N LEU A 70 2.02 -4.94 6.30
CA LEU A 70 3.09 -4.27 7.05
C LEU A 70 3.83 -3.26 6.15
N ILE A 71 4.20 -3.68 4.94
CA ILE A 71 4.83 -2.81 3.94
C ILE A 71 3.92 -1.63 3.62
N ILE A 72 2.65 -1.91 3.31
CA ILE A 72 1.66 -0.91 2.90
C ILE A 72 1.46 0.12 4.00
N CYS A 73 1.17 -0.34 5.22
CA CYS A 73 0.97 0.55 6.35
C CYS A 73 2.22 1.37 6.67
N ARG A 74 3.42 0.78 6.56
CA ARG A 74 4.65 1.53 6.79
C ARG A 74 4.87 2.62 5.75
N VAL A 75 4.65 2.33 4.46
CA VAL A 75 4.72 3.35 3.39
C VAL A 75 3.71 4.47 3.64
N ALA A 76 2.47 4.12 4.01
CA ALA A 76 1.43 5.08 4.30
C ALA A 76 1.85 6.06 5.42
N VAL A 77 2.40 5.55 6.52
CA VAL A 77 2.88 6.37 7.65
C VAL A 77 4.04 7.26 7.22
N LEU A 78 5.04 6.71 6.52
CA LEU A 78 6.23 7.46 6.09
C LEU A 78 5.89 8.61 5.15
N ASN A 79 4.93 8.40 4.25
CA ASN A 79 4.53 9.39 3.25
C ASN A 79 3.36 10.27 3.72
N GLY A 80 2.79 10.03 4.91
CA GLY A 80 1.62 10.75 5.41
C GLY A 80 0.34 10.49 4.60
N ALA A 81 0.20 9.30 4.01
CA ALA A 81 -0.97 8.89 3.22
C ALA A 81 -2.05 8.27 4.10
N TRP A 82 -2.80 9.08 4.83
CA TRP A 82 -3.77 8.61 5.82
C TRP A 82 -4.97 7.87 5.23
N PHE A 83 -5.38 8.21 4.00
CA PHE A 83 -6.38 7.42 3.29
C PHE A 83 -5.89 5.98 3.05
N GLU A 84 -4.60 5.77 2.74
CA GLU A 84 -4.01 4.45 2.58
C GLU A 84 -3.98 3.71 3.92
N TRP A 85 -3.51 4.37 4.97
CA TRP A 85 -3.48 3.83 6.32
C TRP A 85 -4.86 3.34 6.79
N GLU A 86 -5.91 4.16 6.66
CA GLU A 86 -7.27 3.79 7.10
C GLU A 86 -7.83 2.57 6.36
N GLN A 87 -7.42 2.33 5.11
CA GLN A 87 -7.87 1.18 4.33
C GLN A 87 -7.09 -0.11 4.65
N HIS A 88 -5.85 0.01 5.15
CA HIS A 88 -4.91 -1.09 5.25
C HIS A 88 -4.56 -1.50 6.69
N ALA A 89 -4.60 -0.57 7.65
CA ALA A 89 -4.33 -0.87 9.07
C ALA A 89 -5.26 -1.98 9.62
N PRO A 90 -6.58 -2.01 9.33
CA PRO A 90 -7.44 -3.12 9.77
C PRO A 90 -6.99 -4.47 9.20
N LEU A 91 -6.50 -4.50 7.96
CA LEU A 91 -6.02 -5.73 7.32
C LEU A 91 -4.70 -6.22 7.93
N LEU A 92 -3.86 -5.30 8.41
CA LEU A 92 -2.63 -5.64 9.14
C LEU A 92 -2.95 -6.23 10.51
N GLU A 93 -3.92 -5.64 11.23
CA GLU A 93 -4.43 -6.16 12.51
C GLU A 93 -5.04 -7.56 12.32
N GLU A 94 -5.90 -7.75 11.33
CA GLU A 94 -6.48 -9.06 10.96
C GLU A 94 -5.39 -10.07 10.52
N GLY A 95 -4.29 -9.57 9.95
CA GLY A 95 -3.10 -10.35 9.62
C GLY A 95 -2.33 -10.88 10.83
N GLY A 96 -2.68 -10.44 12.05
CA GLY A 96 -2.16 -10.94 13.31
C GLY A 96 -1.01 -10.13 13.89
N LEU A 97 -0.75 -8.91 13.40
CA LEU A 97 0.24 -8.03 14.04
C LEU A 97 -0.29 -7.59 15.42
N SER A 98 0.58 -7.63 16.44
CA SER A 98 0.20 -7.21 17.79
C SER A 98 -0.07 -5.71 17.89
N ASP A 99 -0.81 -5.28 18.90
CA ASP A 99 -1.03 -3.85 19.20
C ASP A 99 0.28 -3.08 19.36
N GLU A 100 1.31 -3.71 19.94
CA GLU A 100 2.64 -3.10 20.04
C GLU A 100 3.30 -2.97 18.66
N GLY A 101 3.23 -4.02 17.84
CA GLY A 101 3.64 -3.98 16.44
C GLY A 101 2.98 -2.83 15.68
N MET A 102 1.67 -2.64 15.83
CA MET A 102 0.93 -1.54 15.22
C MET A 102 1.44 -0.16 15.66
N ARG A 103 1.79 0.00 16.94
CA ARG A 103 2.42 1.25 17.44
C ARG A 103 3.78 1.50 16.79
N ILE A 104 4.60 0.46 16.64
CA ILE A 104 5.92 0.55 16.00
C ILE A 104 5.80 0.93 14.53
N VAL A 105 4.87 0.32 13.79
CA VAL A 105 4.63 0.66 12.37
C VAL A 105 4.27 2.13 12.22
N ARG A 106 3.48 2.67 13.17
CA ARG A 106 3.05 4.07 13.19
C ARG A 106 4.13 5.06 13.64
N ASP A 107 5.14 4.60 14.39
CA ASP A 107 6.25 5.43 14.82
C ASP A 107 7.39 5.44 13.80
N ILE A 108 7.53 6.55 13.05
CA ILE A 108 8.58 6.72 12.04
C ILE A 108 9.99 6.80 12.62
N HIS A 109 10.11 7.01 13.93
CA HIS A 109 11.35 7.10 14.69
C HIS A 109 11.65 5.82 15.50
N ALA A 110 10.80 4.80 15.43
CA ALA A 110 11.00 3.56 16.16
C ALA A 110 12.38 2.94 15.86
N ASN A 111 13.07 2.53 16.94
CA ASN A 111 14.32 1.79 16.84
C ASN A 111 14.02 0.32 16.54
N ILE A 112 13.88 -0.04 15.27
CA ILE A 112 13.47 -1.38 14.82
C ILE A 112 14.31 -2.51 15.47
N PRO A 113 15.66 -2.44 15.55
CA PRO A 113 16.46 -3.42 16.28
C PRO A 113 16.00 -3.67 17.73
N LEU A 114 15.75 -2.61 18.49
CA LEU A 114 15.28 -2.73 19.89
C LEU A 114 13.93 -3.44 19.97
N GLN A 115 13.04 -3.17 19.02
CA GLN A 115 11.69 -3.74 19.02
C GLN A 115 11.67 -5.25 18.67
N ILE A 116 12.68 -5.72 17.94
CA ILE A 116 12.93 -7.15 17.73
C ILE A 116 13.38 -7.78 19.05
N ASP A 117 14.31 -7.15 19.78
CA ASP A 117 14.80 -7.65 21.07
C ASP A 117 13.68 -7.76 22.11
N GLU A 118 12.76 -6.80 22.11
CA GLU A 118 11.56 -6.77 22.95
C GLU A 118 10.45 -7.74 22.47
N LYS A 119 10.68 -8.46 21.36
CA LYS A 119 9.75 -9.42 20.72
C LYS A 119 8.43 -8.79 20.27
N ALA A 120 8.40 -7.48 20.08
CA ALA A 120 7.26 -6.78 19.51
C ALA A 120 7.14 -6.99 17.99
N LEU A 121 8.27 -7.30 17.34
CA LEU A 121 8.36 -7.71 15.94
C LEU A 121 9.16 -9.01 15.81
N SER A 122 8.80 -9.83 14.84
CA SER A 122 9.68 -10.92 14.41
C SER A 122 10.90 -10.39 13.65
N LEU A 123 11.95 -11.20 13.54
CA LEU A 123 13.14 -10.85 12.77
C LEU A 123 12.81 -10.53 11.30
N ALA A 124 11.90 -11.31 10.70
CA ALA A 124 11.47 -11.12 9.32
C ALA A 124 10.67 -9.82 9.14
N GLU A 125 9.75 -9.51 10.07
CA GLU A 125 9.01 -8.23 10.07
C GLU A 125 9.94 -7.03 10.21
N GLY A 126 10.93 -7.11 11.12
CA GLY A 126 11.93 -6.07 11.30
C GLY A 126 12.81 -5.85 10.06
N ALA A 127 13.21 -6.93 9.37
CA ALA A 127 13.94 -6.84 8.10
C ALA A 127 13.10 -6.16 7.01
N VAL A 128 11.81 -6.50 6.91
CA VAL A 128 10.87 -5.89 5.95
C VAL A 128 10.65 -4.40 6.25
N LEU A 129 10.51 -4.00 7.51
CA LEU A 129 10.38 -2.59 7.88
C LEU A 129 11.63 -1.78 7.53
N LYS A 130 12.83 -2.30 7.84
CA LYS A 130 14.10 -1.64 7.48
C LYS A 130 14.25 -1.47 5.96
N TYR A 131 13.92 -2.52 5.21
CA TYR A 131 13.94 -2.48 3.75
C TYR A 131 12.93 -1.46 3.19
N THR A 132 11.70 -1.46 3.73
CA THR A 132 10.63 -0.52 3.36
C THR A 132 11.02 0.93 3.66
N ASP A 133 11.61 1.19 4.82
CA ASP A 133 12.11 2.50 5.21
C ASP A 133 13.19 3.00 4.24
N ALA A 134 14.18 2.16 3.92
CA ALA A 134 15.26 2.53 3.00
C ALA A 134 14.73 2.83 1.59
N MET A 135 13.91 1.95 1.02
CA MET A 135 13.31 2.17 -0.31
C MET A 135 12.43 3.43 -0.37
N THR A 136 11.75 3.76 0.72
CA THR A 136 10.80 4.90 0.77
C THR A 136 11.51 6.22 1.03
N LYS A 137 12.43 6.26 2.00
CA LYS A 137 13.12 7.49 2.43
C LYS A 137 14.31 7.85 1.55
N THR A 138 15.11 6.87 1.14
CA THR A 138 16.40 7.10 0.46
C THR A 138 16.48 6.49 -0.93
N VAL A 139 15.53 5.63 -1.32
CA VAL A 139 15.47 4.87 -2.59
C VAL A 139 16.60 3.85 -2.73
N THR A 140 17.84 4.25 -2.48
CA THR A 140 19.00 3.36 -2.38
C THR A 140 18.90 2.57 -1.08
N VAL A 141 18.81 1.24 -1.20
CA VAL A 141 18.83 0.31 -0.07
C VAL A 141 20.29 -0.05 0.24
N PRO A 142 20.77 0.14 1.48
CA PRO A 142 22.08 -0.33 1.90
C PRO A 142 22.23 -1.84 1.75
N GLU A 143 23.43 -2.31 1.40
CA GLU A 143 23.69 -3.72 1.11
C GLU A 143 23.37 -4.61 2.32
N GLU A 144 23.72 -4.16 3.53
CA GLU A 144 23.43 -4.86 4.78
C GLU A 144 21.93 -5.07 5.01
N VAL A 145 21.09 -4.09 4.65
CA VAL A 145 19.63 -4.19 4.76
C VAL A 145 19.08 -5.18 3.74
N PHE A 146 19.62 -5.18 2.52
CA PHE A 146 19.21 -6.13 1.49
C PHE A 146 19.62 -7.57 1.85
N GLN A 147 20.85 -7.78 2.33
CA GLN A 147 21.33 -9.10 2.75
C GLN A 147 20.54 -9.64 3.94
N GLU A 148 20.17 -8.78 4.89
CA GLU A 148 19.29 -9.18 5.99
C GLU A 148 17.92 -9.66 5.48
N LEU A 149 17.26 -8.90 4.59
CA LEU A 149 16.01 -9.33 3.98
C LEU A 149 16.15 -10.68 3.26
N LYS A 150 17.24 -10.85 2.50
CA LYS A 150 17.55 -12.08 1.78
C LYS A 150 17.79 -13.29 2.69
N GLY A 151 18.12 -13.07 3.97
CA GLY A 151 18.20 -14.12 4.97
C GLY A 151 16.86 -14.78 5.31
N PHE A 152 15.73 -14.10 5.05
CA PHE A 152 14.38 -14.57 5.42
C PHE A 152 13.48 -14.90 4.23
N PHE A 153 13.73 -14.30 3.06
CA PHE A 153 12.85 -14.40 1.90
C PHE A 153 13.58 -14.92 0.66
N ASN A 154 12.88 -15.71 -0.15
CA ASN A 154 13.42 -16.19 -1.43
C ASN A 154 13.37 -15.10 -2.51
N GLU A 155 14.00 -15.35 -3.66
CA GLU A 155 14.10 -14.35 -4.76
C GLU A 155 12.73 -13.84 -5.24
N ARG A 156 11.74 -14.73 -5.35
CA ARG A 156 10.38 -14.35 -5.75
C ARG A 156 9.75 -13.43 -4.71
N GLU A 157 9.84 -13.79 -3.43
CA GLU A 157 9.30 -12.99 -2.34
C GLU A 157 9.98 -11.62 -2.25
N ILE A 158 11.31 -11.55 -2.46
CA ILE A 158 12.03 -10.28 -2.49
C ILE A 158 11.51 -9.38 -3.63
N ILE A 159 11.27 -9.93 -4.82
CA ILE A 159 10.65 -9.18 -5.93
C ILE A 159 9.24 -8.70 -5.56
N GLU A 160 8.44 -9.56 -4.95
CA GLU A 160 7.09 -9.20 -4.51
C GLU A 160 7.09 -8.13 -3.39
N ILE A 161 8.04 -8.19 -2.45
CA ILE A 161 8.25 -7.17 -1.40
C ILE A 161 8.65 -5.84 -2.04
N THR A 162 9.68 -5.86 -2.88
CA THR A 162 10.21 -4.68 -3.59
C THR A 162 9.12 -4.00 -4.41
N THR A 163 8.36 -4.78 -5.18
CA THR A 163 7.26 -4.25 -6.00
C THR A 163 6.08 -3.78 -5.16
N THR A 164 5.80 -4.38 -4.00
CA THR A 164 4.80 -3.86 -3.04
C THR A 164 5.23 -2.51 -2.50
N VAL A 165 6.48 -2.36 -2.03
CA VAL A 165 7.00 -1.07 -1.55
C VAL A 165 6.93 -0.01 -2.64
N ALA A 166 7.36 -0.32 -3.86
CA ALA A 166 7.34 0.61 -4.99
C ALA A 166 5.90 0.98 -5.41
N ALA A 167 5.00 0.01 -5.47
CA ALA A 167 3.60 0.21 -5.83
C ALA A 167 2.91 1.14 -4.83
N TYR A 168 3.08 0.93 -3.53
CA TYR A 168 2.45 1.78 -2.52
C TYR A 168 3.14 3.12 -2.35
N ASN A 169 4.41 3.23 -2.73
CA ASN A 169 5.06 4.53 -2.94
C ASN A 169 4.38 5.31 -4.10
N CYS A 170 3.94 4.64 -5.17
CA CYS A 170 3.13 5.26 -6.22
C CYS A 170 1.73 5.64 -5.71
N VAL A 171 1.04 4.73 -4.99
CA VAL A 171 -0.29 4.97 -4.41
C VAL A 171 -0.27 6.18 -3.46
N SER A 172 0.59 6.17 -2.46
CA SER A 172 0.72 7.25 -1.48
C SER A 172 1.02 8.60 -2.14
N ARG A 173 1.91 8.67 -3.14
CA ARG A 173 2.19 9.91 -3.88
C ARG A 173 0.94 10.45 -4.57
N PHE A 174 0.12 9.60 -5.18
CA PHE A 174 -1.14 10.02 -5.78
C PHE A 174 -2.14 10.51 -4.73
N LEU A 175 -2.32 9.74 -3.65
CA LEU A 175 -3.27 10.06 -2.58
C LEU A 175 -2.93 11.38 -1.88
N VAL A 176 -1.65 11.59 -1.57
CA VAL A 176 -1.16 12.79 -0.86
C VAL A 176 -1.19 14.00 -1.79
N ALA A 177 -0.63 13.89 -3.01
CA ALA A 177 -0.57 15.02 -3.93
C ALA A 177 -1.95 15.58 -4.30
N LEU A 178 -2.96 14.72 -4.40
CA LEU A 178 -4.33 15.11 -4.70
C LEU A 178 -5.23 15.21 -3.46
N ASN A 179 -4.71 14.98 -2.25
CA ASN A 179 -5.49 14.90 -1.00
C ASN A 179 -6.77 14.04 -1.14
N VAL A 180 -6.63 12.84 -1.69
CA VAL A 180 -7.76 11.89 -1.85
C VAL A 180 -8.30 11.49 -0.48
N GLY A 181 -9.62 11.43 -0.37
CA GLY A 181 -10.35 11.17 0.89
C GLY A 181 -10.34 12.33 1.88
N GLU A 182 -9.68 13.47 1.55
CA GLU A 182 -9.61 14.64 2.43
C GLU A 182 -8.98 14.30 3.80
N LYS A 183 -8.12 13.28 3.82
CA LYS A 183 -7.48 12.74 5.03
C LYS A 183 -6.07 13.28 5.26
N ASN A 184 -5.47 13.90 4.25
CA ASN A 184 -4.08 14.36 4.32
C ASN A 184 -4.06 15.87 4.65
N PRO A 185 -3.18 16.31 5.57
CA PRO A 185 -3.05 17.71 5.96
C PRO A 185 -2.56 18.61 4.81
#